data_AF-A0A212UBU8-F1
#
_entry.id   AF-A0A212UBU8-F1
#
_cell.length_a   1.000
_cell.length_b   1.000
_cell.length_c   1.000
_cell.angle_alpha   90.00
_cell.angle_beta   90.00
_cell.angle_gamma   90.00
#
_symmetry.space_group_name_H-M   'P 1'
#
loop_
_entity.id
_entity.type
_entity.pdbx_description
1 polymer ?
#
loop_
_entity_poly.entity_id
_entity_poly.type
_entity_poly.pdbx_seq_one_letter_code
_entity_poly.pdbx_strand_id
1 'polypeptide(L)'
;MMQECRWWVGAAAFLLASCSSETSRNESAVPLPTGHYEGPINYRGSQLRVALDLREAAPGQLQGDVSFPENPGMSFPAEQLRYKEPQLRVDQGLGQSGGISLQAIREGDFLRGVLSWDSVQADFVWVRRGEAAPRGYREQRLKLGSQTATLRLPEDTLATHPAVVLLNIPAGQAARLTQQGYVTLLLPLPAAPDSSLVQTVGTALTALRAQPAVDSSRVGLWSRGRVAPWVVEAATQTQPQAAFVVLEGAPANTMAEAKVYRALSQQRIPTLGLYAALDTAVNVRESSRRLRTALAFRRSGMVRTYPKATPDFTVPGRADSNGQWQWPTPAPGYWDGLTDWLRLVTK
;
A
#
# COMPACT_ATOMS: atom_id res chain seq x y z
N MET A 1 6.96 91.59 7.22
CA MET A 1 6.46 92.22 8.45
C MET A 1 6.55 91.17 9.55
N MET A 2 7.35 91.47 10.59
CA MET A 2 7.31 90.96 11.98
C MET A 2 7.39 89.43 12.19
N GLN A 3 8.53 88.94 12.72
CA GLN A 3 8.75 88.60 14.16
C GLN A 3 8.10 87.24 14.51
N GLU A 4 8.76 86.26 15.13
CA GLU A 4 9.61 86.36 16.30
C GLU A 4 10.30 85.02 16.66
N CYS A 5 11.40 85.13 17.42
CA CYS A 5 11.88 84.28 18.53
C CYS A 5 12.10 82.75 18.34
N ARG A 6 13.32 82.22 18.44
CA ARG A 6 14.27 82.08 19.58
C ARG A 6 14.12 80.74 20.35
N TRP A 7 15.28 80.06 20.51
CA TRP A 7 15.72 79.17 21.61
C TRP A 7 15.34 77.67 21.46
N TRP A 8 16.16 76.66 21.77
CA TRP A 8 17.43 76.55 22.51
C TRP A 8 18.16 75.23 22.15
N VAL A 9 19.38 75.13 22.68
CA VAL A 9 20.38 74.06 22.61
C VAL A 9 19.87 72.67 23.07
N GLY A 10 20.38 71.60 22.45
CA GLY A 10 20.26 70.24 22.98
C GLY A 10 21.15 69.25 22.23
N ALA A 11 22.42 69.12 22.65
CA ALA A 11 23.31 68.05 22.24
C ALA A 11 22.91 66.74 22.94
N ALA A 12 22.73 65.67 22.17
CA ALA A 12 22.79 64.30 22.70
C ALA A 12 23.24 63.35 21.59
N ALA A 13 24.52 63.00 21.63
CA ALA A 13 25.08 61.86 20.92
C ALA A 13 24.63 60.57 21.63
N PHE A 14 23.92 59.69 20.92
CA PHE A 14 23.80 58.29 21.30
C PHE A 14 24.03 57.41 20.07
N LEU A 15 25.27 56.96 19.99
CA LEU A 15 25.72 55.60 19.72
C LEU A 15 24.90 54.75 18.73
N LEU A 16 25.57 54.50 17.61
CA LEU A 16 25.41 53.39 16.67
C LEU A 16 25.11 52.06 17.39
N ALA A 17 23.85 51.63 17.41
CA ALA A 17 23.51 50.23 17.63
C ALA A 17 23.55 49.51 16.27
N SER A 18 24.76 49.09 15.94
CA SER A 18 25.08 48.10 14.91
C SER A 18 24.43 46.75 15.24
N CYS A 19 23.82 46.15 14.23
CA CYS A 19 23.72 44.72 13.95
C CYS A 19 23.67 43.75 15.14
N SER A 20 22.49 43.16 15.35
CA SER A 20 22.37 41.71 15.35
C SER A 20 20.97 41.34 14.89
N SER A 21 20.83 41.19 13.58
CA SER A 21 19.87 40.25 13.03
C SER A 21 20.23 38.89 13.64
N GLU A 22 19.48 38.46 14.64
CA GLU A 22 19.42 37.05 15.02
C GLU A 22 18.87 36.32 13.79
N THR A 23 19.80 35.96 12.92
CA THR A 23 19.62 34.86 11.99
C THR A 23 19.22 33.71 12.89
N SER A 24 17.94 33.37 12.86
CA SER A 24 17.42 32.11 13.35
C SER A 24 18.45 31.06 12.98
N ARG A 25 19.18 30.58 14.00
CA ARG A 25 20.02 29.39 13.86
C ARG A 25 19.13 28.40 13.16
N ASN A 26 19.50 28.04 11.94
CA ASN A 26 19.13 26.75 11.39
C ASN A 26 19.43 25.76 12.51
N GLU A 27 18.39 25.29 13.20
CA GLU A 27 18.48 24.01 13.90
C GLU A 27 19.08 23.08 12.86
N SER A 28 20.33 22.66 13.08
CA SER A 28 21.02 21.74 12.19
C SER A 28 20.10 20.54 12.05
N ALA A 29 19.39 20.45 10.93
CA ALA A 29 18.43 19.39 10.70
C ALA A 29 19.20 18.08 10.86
N VAL A 30 18.80 17.30 11.87
CA VAL A 30 19.39 16.01 12.13
C VAL A 30 19.34 15.21 10.82
N PRO A 31 20.48 14.71 10.32
CA PRO A 31 20.50 14.03 9.03
C PRO A 31 19.62 12.79 9.14
N LEU A 32 18.65 12.66 8.24
CA LEU A 32 17.79 11.49 8.18
C LEU A 32 18.61 10.21 7.91
N PRO A 33 18.17 9.03 8.37
CA PRO A 33 18.88 7.77 8.16
C PRO A 33 18.68 7.24 6.73
N THR A 34 18.98 8.02 5.70
CA THR A 34 18.79 7.61 4.30
C THR A 34 19.84 6.59 3.84
N GLY A 35 19.49 5.74 2.88
CA GLY A 35 20.38 4.73 2.30
C GLY A 35 19.74 3.35 2.20
N HIS A 36 20.47 2.43 1.57
CA HIS A 36 20.14 1.01 1.53
C HIS A 36 20.76 0.32 2.74
N TYR A 37 19.94 -0.24 3.62
CA TYR A 37 20.38 -1.03 4.77
C TYR A 37 20.06 -2.49 4.52
N GLU A 38 21.01 -3.38 4.77
CA GLU A 38 20.83 -4.81 4.54
C GLU A 38 21.46 -5.61 5.69
N GLY A 39 20.80 -6.72 6.05
CA GLY A 39 21.41 -7.72 6.90
C GLY A 39 20.52 -8.95 7.10
N PRO A 40 21.09 -10.00 7.73
CA PRO A 40 20.34 -11.20 8.05
C PRO A 40 19.48 -11.01 9.31
N ILE A 41 18.42 -11.81 9.39
CA ILE A 41 17.67 -12.11 10.59
C ILE A 41 17.79 -13.61 10.83
N ASN A 42 18.19 -13.98 12.04
CA ASN A 42 18.33 -15.37 12.43
C ASN A 42 17.24 -15.75 13.43
N TYR A 43 16.54 -16.85 13.18
CA TYR A 43 15.54 -17.38 14.11
C TYR A 43 15.48 -18.90 14.03
N ARG A 44 15.69 -19.59 15.17
CA ARG A 44 15.63 -21.05 15.32
C ARG A 44 16.29 -21.83 14.16
N GLY A 45 17.56 -21.51 13.90
CA GLY A 45 18.38 -22.19 12.89
C GLY A 45 18.05 -21.81 11.44
N SER A 46 17.19 -20.83 11.21
CA SER A 46 16.84 -20.30 9.90
C SER A 46 17.30 -18.86 9.75
N GLN A 47 17.75 -18.50 8.54
CA GLN A 47 18.21 -17.16 8.20
C GLN A 47 17.32 -16.58 7.10
N LEU A 48 16.96 -15.31 7.23
CA LEU A 48 16.27 -14.52 6.22
C LEU A 48 17.04 -13.23 5.96
N ARG A 49 17.31 -12.88 4.70
CA ARG A 49 17.90 -11.57 4.38
C ARG A 49 16.79 -10.55 4.24
N VAL A 50 17.03 -9.38 4.80
CA VAL A 50 16.10 -8.27 4.75
C VAL A 50 16.86 -7.03 4.35
N ALA A 51 16.24 -6.25 3.48
CA ALA A 51 16.73 -4.94 3.10
C ALA A 51 15.68 -3.88 3.42
N LEU A 52 16.16 -2.73 3.88
CA LEU A 52 15.39 -1.53 4.14
C LEU A 52 16.01 -0.39 3.36
N ASP A 53 15.27 0.10 2.38
CA ASP A 53 15.62 1.30 1.65
C ASP A 53 14.97 2.51 2.31
N LEU A 54 15.78 3.51 2.68
CA LEU A 54 15.34 4.76 3.29
C LEU A 54 15.69 5.95 2.41
N ARG A 55 14.69 6.78 2.11
CA ARG A 55 14.79 7.91 1.18
C ARG A 55 14.13 9.13 1.77
N GLU A 56 14.62 10.31 1.43
CA GLU A 56 13.95 11.57 1.72
C GLU A 56 13.06 11.94 0.53
N ALA A 57 11.74 11.90 0.74
CA ALA A 57 10.77 12.21 -0.32
C ALA A 57 10.57 13.72 -0.49
N ALA A 58 10.68 14.45 0.62
CA ALA A 58 10.68 15.90 0.72
C ALA A 58 11.50 16.28 1.97
N PRO A 59 11.96 17.54 2.14
CA PRO A 59 12.75 17.94 3.30
C PRO A 59 12.12 17.50 4.63
N GLY A 60 12.83 16.64 5.38
CA GLY A 60 12.38 16.09 6.66
C GLY A 60 11.35 14.95 6.57
N GLN A 61 10.91 14.56 5.37
CA GLN A 61 9.93 13.48 5.16
C GLN A 61 10.63 12.21 4.68
N LEU A 62 10.77 11.25 5.61
CA LEU A 62 11.36 9.96 5.33
C LEU A 62 10.32 8.99 4.75
N GLN A 63 10.73 8.28 3.71
CA GLN A 63 9.99 7.22 3.02
C GLN A 63 10.87 5.97 3.03
N GLY A 64 10.27 4.79 3.10
CA GLY A 64 11.06 3.57 2.97
C GLY A 64 10.32 2.38 2.39
N ASP A 65 11.08 1.35 2.03
CA ASP A 65 10.58 0.08 1.53
C ASP A 65 11.33 -1.06 2.22
N VAL A 66 10.58 -2.02 2.72
CA VAL A 66 11.12 -3.26 3.28
C VAL A 66 11.03 -4.33 2.19
N SER A 67 12.14 -4.97 1.89
CA SER A 67 12.22 -6.03 0.89
C SER A 67 12.86 -7.29 1.44
N PHE A 68 12.42 -8.43 0.89
CA PHE A 68 12.91 -9.76 1.21
C PHE A 68 13.42 -10.38 -0.09
N PRO A 69 14.73 -10.31 -0.39
CA PRO A 69 15.27 -10.76 -1.67
C PRO A 69 14.90 -12.21 -2.02
N GLU A 70 14.88 -13.11 -1.04
CA GLU A 70 14.49 -14.50 -1.25
C GLU A 70 12.96 -14.68 -1.37
N ASN A 71 12.17 -13.73 -0.88
CA ASN A 71 10.71 -13.76 -0.91
C ASN A 71 10.11 -12.40 -1.34
N PRO A 72 10.31 -11.97 -2.61
CA PRO A 72 9.92 -10.62 -3.04
C PRO A 72 8.44 -10.29 -2.82
N GLY A 73 7.58 -11.32 -2.80
CA GLY A 73 6.14 -11.15 -2.56
C GLY A 73 5.73 -10.80 -1.14
N MET A 74 6.66 -10.78 -0.19
CA MET A 74 6.43 -10.26 1.16
C MET A 74 6.87 -8.81 1.32
N SER A 75 7.50 -8.21 0.30
CA SER A 75 8.00 -6.82 0.36
C SER A 75 6.84 -5.82 0.45
N PHE A 76 7.07 -4.70 1.12
CA PHE A 76 6.04 -3.68 1.33
C PHE A 76 6.65 -2.28 1.51
N PRO A 77 5.92 -1.23 1.10
CA PRO A 77 6.28 0.14 1.43
C PRO A 77 6.07 0.40 2.92
N ALA A 78 7.04 1.02 3.57
CA ALA A 78 6.99 1.45 4.96
C ALA A 78 6.11 2.70 5.13
N GLU A 79 4.79 2.55 4.96
CA GLU A 79 3.83 3.68 5.02
C GLU A 79 3.74 4.29 6.43
N GLN A 80 3.96 3.49 7.46
CA GLN A 80 4.02 3.93 8.86
C GLN A 80 5.47 3.98 9.34
N LEU A 81 6.26 4.79 8.64
CA LEU A 81 7.64 5.04 9.01
C LEU A 81 7.73 6.28 9.91
N ARG A 82 8.43 6.13 11.03
CA ARG A 82 8.67 7.23 11.99
C ARG A 82 10.13 7.22 12.41
N TYR A 83 10.78 8.36 12.29
CA TYR A 83 12.13 8.55 12.81
C TYR A 83 12.12 9.67 13.85
N LYS A 84 12.54 9.33 15.07
CA LYS A 84 12.82 10.28 16.14
C LYS A 84 14.18 9.90 16.68
N GLU A 85 15.21 10.61 16.25
CA GLU A 85 16.60 10.25 16.54
C GLU A 85 16.81 9.82 18.00
N PRO A 86 17.50 8.68 18.24
CA PRO A 86 18.10 7.76 17.26
C PRO A 86 17.15 6.63 16.79
N GLN A 87 15.86 6.70 17.14
CA GLN A 87 14.90 5.61 16.96
C GLN A 87 14.19 5.67 15.61
N LEU A 88 14.19 4.54 14.92
CA LEU A 88 13.41 4.28 13.71
C LEU A 88 12.35 3.23 13.99
N ARG A 89 11.11 3.50 13.58
CA ARG A 89 10.01 2.54 13.62
C ARG A 89 9.37 2.41 12.25
N VAL A 90 9.12 1.18 11.85
CA VAL A 90 8.43 0.83 10.60
C VAL A 90 7.36 -0.20 10.91
N ASP A 91 6.14 0.02 10.45
CA ASP A 91 5.04 -0.94 10.55
C ASP A 91 4.43 -1.19 9.15
N GLN A 92 4.07 -2.44 8.82
CA GLN A 92 3.50 -2.88 7.54
C GLN A 92 2.07 -2.34 7.26
N GLY A 93 1.56 -1.43 8.10
CA GLY A 93 0.24 -0.82 7.99
C GLY A 93 -0.82 -1.50 8.86
N LEU A 94 -1.94 -0.80 9.07
CA LEU A 94 -3.04 -1.24 9.95
C LEU A 94 -3.88 -2.34 9.28
N GLY A 95 -4.29 -3.35 10.06
CA GLY A 95 -5.33 -4.32 9.67
C GLY A 95 -4.85 -5.61 8.99
N GLN A 96 -3.53 -5.84 8.86
CA GLN A 96 -2.99 -7.12 8.39
C GLN A 96 -2.83 -8.10 9.56
N SER A 97 -3.31 -9.33 9.38
CA SER A 97 -3.10 -10.38 10.38
C SER A 97 -1.68 -10.91 10.21
N GLY A 98 -0.85 -10.76 11.23
CA GLY A 98 0.56 -11.15 11.14
C GLY A 98 1.52 -10.10 10.61
N GLY A 99 1.12 -8.81 10.71
CA GLY A 99 1.91 -7.69 10.19
C GLY A 99 3.35 -7.66 10.70
N ILE A 100 4.25 -7.17 9.84
CA ILE A 100 5.66 -6.97 10.14
C ILE A 100 5.84 -5.60 10.81
N SER A 101 6.59 -5.58 11.91
CA SER A 101 7.03 -4.35 12.54
C SER A 101 8.53 -4.41 12.83
N LEU A 102 9.18 -3.26 12.71
CA LEU A 102 10.60 -3.08 12.93
C LEU A 102 10.82 -1.88 13.84
N GLN A 103 11.63 -2.08 14.86
CA GLN A 103 12.09 -1.03 15.77
C GLN A 103 13.61 -1.09 15.79
N ALA A 104 14.26 0.02 15.45
CA ALA A 104 15.71 0.11 15.36
C ALA A 104 16.25 1.37 16.04
N ILE A 105 17.50 1.29 16.48
CA ILE A 105 18.33 2.40 16.90
C ILE A 105 19.39 2.58 15.82
N ARG A 106 19.58 3.83 15.38
CA ARG A 106 20.65 4.21 14.45
C ARG A 106 21.94 4.48 15.20
N GLU A 107 23.01 3.82 14.78
CA GLU A 107 24.37 4.00 15.28
C GLU A 107 25.31 4.19 14.08
N GLY A 108 25.49 5.44 13.63
CA GLY A 108 26.25 5.75 12.42
C GLY A 108 25.60 5.16 11.17
N ASP A 109 26.30 4.21 10.53
CA ASP A 109 25.85 3.45 9.35
C ASP A 109 25.17 2.11 9.71
N PHE A 110 24.89 1.87 11.00
CA PHE A 110 24.21 0.67 11.47
C PHE A 110 22.79 0.97 11.93
N LEU A 111 21.90 0.01 11.69
CA LEU A 111 20.59 -0.09 12.34
C LEU A 111 20.58 -1.36 13.17
N ARG A 112 20.40 -1.21 14.48
CA ARG A 112 20.28 -2.34 15.41
C ARG A 112 18.90 -2.35 16.04
N GLY A 113 18.25 -3.50 16.06
CA GLY A 113 16.86 -3.52 16.46
C GLY A 113 16.23 -4.89 16.57
N VAL A 114 14.91 -4.88 16.67
CA VAL A 114 14.06 -6.07 16.73
C VAL A 114 13.06 -6.01 15.57
N LEU A 115 12.98 -7.10 14.82
CA LEU A 115 11.89 -7.34 13.89
C LEU A 115 10.87 -8.26 14.58
N SER A 116 9.60 -7.84 14.56
CA SER A 116 8.48 -8.68 14.95
C SER A 116 7.66 -9.05 13.73
N TRP A 117 7.37 -10.33 13.56
CA TRP A 117 6.57 -10.87 12.46
C TRP A 117 5.74 -12.04 12.99
N ASP A 118 4.42 -11.94 12.95
CA ASP A 118 3.52 -12.87 13.63
C ASP A 118 3.84 -12.97 15.14
N SER A 119 4.30 -14.15 15.58
CA SER A 119 4.74 -14.44 16.94
C SER A 119 6.27 -14.49 17.07
N VAL A 120 6.99 -14.25 15.97
CA VAL A 120 8.45 -14.24 15.95
C VAL A 120 8.95 -12.87 16.32
N GLN A 121 9.91 -12.84 17.24
CA GLN A 121 10.76 -11.69 17.50
C GLN A 121 12.21 -12.11 17.26
N ALA A 122 12.93 -11.32 16.49
CA ALA A 122 14.32 -11.59 16.16
C ALA A 122 15.12 -10.29 16.16
N ASP A 123 16.26 -10.32 16.84
CA ASP A 123 17.22 -9.23 16.84
C ASP A 123 17.93 -9.17 15.48
N PHE A 124 18.31 -7.96 15.08
CA PHE A 124 19.09 -7.74 13.87
C PHE A 124 20.13 -6.63 14.05
N VAL A 125 21.14 -6.69 13.19
CA VAL A 125 22.08 -5.60 12.93
C VAL A 125 22.23 -5.48 11.42
N TRP A 126 21.78 -4.37 10.86
CA TRP A 126 21.84 -4.08 9.44
C TRP A 126 22.84 -2.96 9.17
N VAL A 127 23.53 -3.08 8.04
CA VAL A 127 24.60 -2.16 7.66
C VAL A 127 24.16 -1.37 6.45
N ARG A 128 24.46 -0.07 6.41
CA ARG A 128 24.29 0.76 5.23
C ARG A 128 25.25 0.30 4.12
N ARG A 129 24.71 -0.04 2.97
CA ARG A 129 25.42 -0.55 1.79
C ARG A 129 25.44 0.41 0.61
N GLY A 130 24.92 1.62 0.78
CA GLY A 130 24.96 2.69 -0.21
C GLY A 130 23.67 3.49 -0.25
N GLU A 131 23.38 4.04 -1.44
CA GLU A 131 22.13 4.75 -1.71
C GLU A 131 20.97 3.77 -1.88
N ALA A 132 19.77 4.20 -1.48
CA ALA A 132 18.55 3.44 -1.68
C ALA A 132 18.12 3.49 -3.16
N ALA A 133 17.84 2.33 -3.76
CA ALA A 133 17.37 2.24 -5.16
C ALA A 133 16.06 3.03 -5.35
N PRO A 134 15.70 3.59 -6.51
CA PRO A 134 14.40 4.25 -6.68
C PRO A 134 13.22 3.26 -6.55
N ARG A 135 12.03 3.75 -6.18
CA ARG A 135 10.85 2.91 -5.85
C ARG A 135 10.19 2.26 -7.09
N GLY A 136 10.55 2.70 -8.29
CA GLY A 136 10.00 2.23 -9.57
C GLY A 136 8.56 2.70 -9.85
N TYR A 137 8.04 3.58 -9.00
CA TYR A 137 6.74 4.23 -9.16
C TYR A 137 6.70 5.52 -8.33
N ARG A 138 5.83 6.44 -8.75
CA ARG A 138 5.53 7.69 -8.03
C ARG A 138 4.16 7.63 -7.36
N GLU A 139 4.02 8.33 -6.24
CA GLU A 139 2.75 8.45 -5.52
C GLU A 139 2.16 9.86 -5.66
N GLN A 140 0.84 9.92 -5.76
CA GLN A 140 0.05 11.13 -5.93
C GLN A 140 -1.18 11.07 -5.03
N ARG A 141 -1.49 12.15 -4.33
CA ARG A 141 -2.77 12.27 -3.61
C ARG A 141 -3.84 12.78 -4.57
N LEU A 142 -4.93 12.03 -4.71
CA LEU A 142 -6.06 12.38 -5.57
C LEU A 142 -7.28 12.68 -4.71
N LYS A 143 -7.85 13.87 -4.84
CA LYS A 143 -9.09 14.24 -4.13
C LYS A 143 -10.30 13.67 -4.88
N LEU A 144 -11.14 12.93 -4.17
CA LEU A 144 -12.39 12.32 -4.65
C LEU A 144 -13.53 12.80 -3.77
N GLY A 145 -14.08 13.98 -4.08
CA GLY A 145 -15.02 14.67 -3.20
C GLY A 145 -14.38 15.02 -1.86
N SER A 146 -14.92 14.47 -0.76
CA SER A 146 -14.39 14.65 0.60
C SER A 146 -13.25 13.68 0.96
N GLN A 147 -13.00 12.66 0.15
CA GLN A 147 -11.96 11.67 0.42
C GLN A 147 -10.66 11.96 -0.35
N THR A 148 -9.53 11.55 0.22
CA THR A 148 -8.23 11.59 -0.47
C THR A 148 -7.76 10.16 -0.70
N ALA A 149 -7.59 9.79 -1.96
CA ALA A 149 -7.06 8.51 -2.40
C ALA A 149 -5.56 8.62 -2.74
N THR A 150 -4.88 7.49 -2.75
CA THR A 150 -3.47 7.40 -3.16
C THR A 150 -3.38 6.77 -4.54
N LEU A 151 -3.01 7.56 -5.55
CA LEU A 151 -2.68 7.09 -6.88
C LEU A 151 -1.20 6.70 -6.92
N ARG A 152 -0.90 5.53 -7.48
CA ARG A 152 0.46 5.11 -7.81
C ARG A 152 0.59 4.92 -9.31
N LEU A 153 1.61 5.54 -9.89
CA LEU A 153 1.90 5.53 -11.31
C LEU A 153 3.26 4.84 -11.51
N PRO A 154 3.35 3.80 -12.37
CA PRO A 154 4.63 3.21 -12.73
C PRO A 154 5.60 4.27 -13.27
N GLU A 155 6.90 4.12 -12.95
CA GLU A 155 7.96 4.92 -13.56
C GLU A 155 8.67 4.07 -14.63
N ASP A 156 7.99 3.90 -15.76
CA ASP A 156 8.52 3.24 -16.95
C ASP A 156 8.32 4.11 -18.21
N THR A 157 8.61 3.54 -19.38
CA THR A 157 8.58 4.25 -20.66
C THR A 157 7.24 4.16 -21.40
N LEU A 158 6.24 3.47 -20.87
CA LEU A 158 4.95 3.31 -21.53
C LEU A 158 4.13 4.60 -21.40
N ALA A 159 3.35 4.91 -22.45
CA ALA A 159 2.51 6.10 -22.46
C ALA A 159 1.23 5.91 -21.63
N THR A 160 0.66 4.70 -21.64
CA THR A 160 -0.60 4.36 -20.96
C THR A 160 -0.53 2.98 -20.33
N HIS A 161 -1.30 2.80 -19.26
CA HIS A 161 -1.31 1.59 -18.45
C HIS A 161 -2.74 1.12 -18.16
N PRO A 162 -2.97 -0.19 -18.02
CA PRO A 162 -4.18 -0.67 -17.35
C PRO A 162 -4.20 -0.16 -15.90
N ALA A 163 -5.40 0.06 -15.37
CA ALA A 163 -5.56 0.65 -14.04
C ALA A 163 -6.54 -0.11 -13.16
N VAL A 164 -6.33 -0.04 -11.84
CA VAL A 164 -7.16 -0.75 -10.86
C VAL A 164 -7.47 0.17 -9.67
N VAL A 165 -8.75 0.29 -9.34
CA VAL A 165 -9.18 0.85 -8.06
C VAL A 165 -9.12 -0.26 -7.01
N LEU A 166 -8.40 -0.01 -5.91
CA LEU A 166 -8.13 -0.97 -4.86
C LEU A 166 -8.90 -0.62 -3.58
N LEU A 167 -9.66 -1.58 -3.05
CA LEU A 167 -10.44 -1.44 -1.83
C LEU A 167 -10.06 -2.54 -0.83
N ASN A 168 -9.60 -2.14 0.36
CA ASN A 168 -9.14 -3.07 1.39
C ASN A 168 -7.96 -3.97 0.97
N ILE A 169 -7.20 -3.56 -0.05
CA ILE A 169 -6.02 -4.29 -0.53
C ILE A 169 -4.79 -3.71 0.19
N PRO A 170 -3.90 -4.56 0.74
CA PRO A 170 -2.69 -4.09 1.40
C PRO A 170 -1.80 -3.25 0.49
N ALA A 171 -1.17 -2.22 1.06
CA ALA A 171 -0.27 -1.33 0.36
C ALA A 171 0.87 -2.04 -0.38
N GLY A 172 1.43 -3.11 0.21
CA GLY A 172 2.47 -3.92 -0.44
C GLY A 172 1.99 -4.60 -1.72
N GLN A 173 0.74 -5.11 -1.72
CA GLN A 173 0.16 -5.71 -2.91
C GLN A 173 -0.10 -4.66 -4.00
N ALA A 174 -0.60 -3.49 -3.61
CA ALA A 174 -0.79 -2.37 -4.52
C ALA A 174 0.53 -1.91 -5.16
N ALA A 175 1.57 -1.70 -4.34
CA ALA A 175 2.91 -1.31 -4.81
C ALA A 175 3.50 -2.34 -5.78
N ARG A 176 3.38 -3.63 -5.45
CA ARG A 176 3.83 -4.72 -6.33
C ARG A 176 3.11 -4.69 -7.68
N LEU A 177 1.79 -4.47 -7.67
CA LEU A 177 1.03 -4.36 -8.92
C LEU A 177 1.47 -3.13 -9.73
N THR A 178 1.78 -2.01 -9.06
CA THR A 178 2.33 -0.82 -9.73
C THR A 178 3.67 -1.09 -10.38
N GLN A 179 4.58 -1.77 -9.68
CA GLN A 179 5.88 -2.17 -10.23
C GLN A 179 5.76 -3.16 -11.41
N GLN A 180 4.59 -3.78 -11.60
CA GLN A 180 4.29 -4.62 -12.76
C GLN A 180 3.57 -3.87 -13.90
N GLY A 181 3.55 -2.54 -13.87
CA GLY A 181 3.07 -1.70 -14.96
C GLY A 181 1.58 -1.36 -14.91
N TYR A 182 0.92 -1.52 -13.77
CA TYR A 182 -0.47 -1.07 -13.58
C TYR A 182 -0.54 0.24 -12.80
N VAL A 183 -1.47 1.12 -13.16
CA VAL A 183 -1.80 2.26 -12.31
C VAL A 183 -2.74 1.79 -11.20
N THR A 184 -2.43 2.10 -9.93
CA THR A 184 -3.28 1.68 -8.80
C THR A 184 -3.81 2.87 -8.04
N LEU A 185 -5.09 2.87 -7.72
CA LEU A 185 -5.72 3.88 -6.87
C LEU A 185 -6.22 3.23 -5.59
N LEU A 186 -5.52 3.46 -4.47
CA LEU A 186 -5.94 2.97 -3.16
C LEU A 186 -7.01 3.91 -2.58
N LEU A 187 -8.21 3.38 -2.35
CA LEU A 187 -9.28 4.11 -1.69
C LEU A 187 -9.27 3.88 -0.18
N PRO A 188 -9.35 4.95 0.64
CA PRO A 188 -9.59 4.79 2.06
C PRO A 188 -10.98 4.20 2.26
N LEU A 189 -11.11 3.24 3.17
CA LEU A 189 -12.41 2.67 3.51
C LEU A 189 -13.06 3.45 4.66
N PRO A 190 -14.38 3.67 4.61
CA PRO A 190 -15.12 4.10 5.79
C PRO A 190 -15.16 2.99 6.84
N ALA A 191 -15.36 3.36 8.12
CA ALA A 191 -15.47 2.41 9.22
C ALA A 191 -16.61 1.39 9.03
N ALA A 192 -17.71 1.83 8.41
CA ALA A 192 -18.80 0.97 7.97
C ALA A 192 -19.12 1.29 6.49
N PRO A 193 -19.07 0.30 5.59
CA PRO A 193 -19.48 0.50 4.21
C PRO A 193 -21.00 0.75 4.12
N ASP A 194 -21.38 1.73 3.32
CA ASP A 194 -22.76 2.13 3.06
C ASP A 194 -22.96 2.42 1.56
N SER A 195 -24.13 2.91 1.18
CA SER A 195 -24.43 3.24 -0.22
C SER A 195 -23.54 4.35 -0.78
N SER A 196 -22.92 5.19 0.06
CA SER A 196 -22.00 6.23 -0.41
C SER A 196 -20.72 5.63 -1.02
N LEU A 197 -20.32 4.43 -0.57
CA LEU A 197 -19.18 3.72 -1.11
C LEU A 197 -19.34 3.42 -2.61
N VAL A 198 -20.55 3.09 -3.06
CA VAL A 198 -20.85 2.83 -4.48
C VAL A 198 -20.54 4.08 -5.31
N GLN A 199 -20.98 5.25 -4.85
CA GLN A 199 -20.72 6.52 -5.51
C GLN A 199 -19.23 6.87 -5.49
N THR A 200 -18.54 6.68 -4.36
CA THR A 200 -17.10 6.91 -4.26
C THR A 200 -16.32 6.03 -5.23
N VAL A 201 -16.68 4.74 -5.35
CA VAL A 201 -16.05 3.83 -6.31
C VAL A 201 -16.31 4.26 -7.75
N GLY A 202 -17.54 4.69 -8.08
CA GLY A 202 -17.87 5.25 -9.39
C GLY A 202 -17.04 6.51 -9.70
N THR A 203 -16.92 7.44 -8.75
CA THR A 203 -16.07 8.64 -8.88
C THR A 203 -14.60 8.26 -9.05
N ALA A 204 -14.10 7.25 -8.34
CA ALA A 204 -12.74 6.75 -8.46
C ALA A 204 -12.45 6.17 -9.86
N LEU A 205 -13.39 5.38 -10.41
CA LEU A 205 -13.29 4.85 -11.78
C LEU A 205 -13.22 5.99 -12.81
N THR A 206 -14.11 6.97 -12.71
CA THR A 206 -14.09 8.15 -13.60
C THR A 206 -12.78 8.93 -13.47
N ALA A 207 -12.30 9.15 -12.24
CA ALA A 207 -11.08 9.90 -12.00
C ALA A 207 -9.82 9.18 -12.50
N LEU A 208 -9.76 7.84 -12.41
CA LEU A 208 -8.71 7.04 -13.02
C LEU A 208 -8.73 7.12 -14.55
N ARG A 209 -9.90 6.99 -15.16
CA ARG A 209 -10.07 7.10 -16.63
C ARG A 209 -9.65 8.45 -17.20
N ALA A 210 -9.69 9.51 -16.38
CA ALA A 210 -9.25 10.85 -16.75
C ALA A 210 -7.73 11.06 -16.61
N GLN A 211 -6.98 10.11 -16.03
CA GLN A 211 -5.53 10.24 -15.93
C GLN A 211 -4.87 10.02 -17.30
N PRO A 212 -3.96 10.90 -17.76
CA PRO A 212 -3.30 10.74 -19.06
C PRO A 212 -2.51 9.43 -19.21
N ALA A 213 -1.96 8.91 -18.12
CA ALA A 213 -1.19 7.68 -18.09
C ALA A 213 -2.07 6.40 -18.01
N VAL A 214 -3.40 6.52 -18.09
CA VAL A 214 -4.32 5.38 -17.94
C VAL A 214 -5.00 5.08 -19.27
N ASP A 215 -4.96 3.81 -19.68
CA ASP A 215 -5.87 3.31 -20.70
C ASP A 215 -7.29 3.25 -20.13
N SER A 216 -8.12 4.21 -20.53
CA SER A 216 -9.48 4.37 -20.01
C SER A 216 -10.39 3.15 -20.27
N SER A 217 -10.06 2.31 -21.26
CA SER A 217 -10.79 1.07 -21.57
C SER A 217 -10.41 -0.09 -20.65
N ARG A 218 -9.27 -0.01 -19.95
CA ARG A 218 -8.69 -1.09 -19.12
C ARG A 218 -8.67 -0.73 -17.64
N VAL A 219 -9.76 -0.15 -17.15
CA VAL A 219 -9.91 0.23 -15.74
C VAL A 219 -10.82 -0.74 -15.01
N GLY A 220 -10.28 -1.46 -14.03
CA GLY A 220 -10.98 -2.46 -13.24
C GLY A 220 -11.04 -2.16 -11.75
N LEU A 221 -11.63 -3.09 -11.00
CA LEU A 221 -11.80 -3.03 -9.56
C LEU A 221 -11.14 -4.24 -8.89
N TRP A 222 -10.51 -4.04 -7.74
CA TRP A 222 -10.04 -5.12 -6.88
C TRP A 222 -10.39 -4.83 -5.43
N SER A 223 -11.13 -5.74 -4.82
CA SER A 223 -11.62 -5.58 -3.45
C SER A 223 -11.38 -6.81 -2.59
N ARG A 224 -11.26 -6.61 -1.27
CA ARG A 224 -11.14 -7.68 -0.29
C ARG A 224 -12.21 -7.64 0.81
N GLY A 225 -12.80 -8.79 1.07
CA GLY A 225 -13.67 -9.05 2.20
C GLY A 225 -15.06 -8.44 2.04
N ARG A 226 -15.55 -7.85 3.12
CA ARG A 226 -16.97 -7.44 3.24
C ARG A 226 -17.38 -6.36 2.24
N VAL A 227 -16.46 -5.55 1.72
CA VAL A 227 -16.78 -4.48 0.77
C VAL A 227 -17.19 -4.97 -0.63
N ALA A 228 -17.00 -6.26 -0.93
CA ALA A 228 -17.23 -6.83 -2.26
C ALA A 228 -18.63 -6.57 -2.86
N PRO A 229 -19.77 -6.66 -2.11
CA PRO A 229 -21.09 -6.39 -2.67
C PRO A 229 -21.26 -4.96 -3.21
N TRP A 230 -20.73 -3.95 -2.52
CA TRP A 230 -20.76 -2.55 -2.97
C TRP A 230 -19.88 -2.32 -4.20
N VAL A 231 -18.75 -3.02 -4.27
CA VAL A 231 -17.84 -2.99 -5.43
C VAL A 231 -18.50 -3.63 -6.65
N VAL A 232 -19.25 -4.73 -6.46
CA VAL A 232 -20.05 -5.35 -7.53
C VAL A 232 -21.12 -4.39 -8.03
N GLU A 233 -21.85 -3.75 -7.12
CA GLU A 233 -22.88 -2.76 -7.49
C GLU A 233 -22.27 -1.64 -8.33
N ALA A 234 -21.17 -1.03 -7.87
CA ALA A 234 -20.45 0.01 -8.59
C ALA A 234 -19.90 -0.47 -9.95
N ALA A 235 -19.32 -1.68 -10.00
CA ALA A 235 -18.78 -2.27 -11.22
C ALA A 235 -19.84 -2.42 -12.33
N THR A 236 -21.09 -2.64 -11.93
CA THR A 236 -22.21 -2.94 -12.81
C THR A 236 -23.06 -1.72 -13.19
N GLN A 237 -22.65 -0.51 -12.78
CA GLN A 237 -23.28 0.72 -13.24
C GLN A 237 -23.06 0.91 -14.74
N THR A 238 -24.04 1.51 -15.43
CA THR A 238 -23.95 1.75 -16.88
C THR A 238 -22.78 2.65 -17.22
N GLN A 239 -22.50 3.67 -16.41
CA GLN A 239 -21.34 4.56 -16.56
C GLN A 239 -20.87 5.09 -15.19
N PRO A 240 -19.58 4.94 -14.84
CA PRO A 240 -18.56 4.12 -15.50
C PRO A 240 -18.70 2.61 -15.15
N GLN A 241 -18.88 1.75 -16.15
CA GLN A 241 -18.80 0.29 -15.95
C GLN A 241 -17.34 -0.16 -15.80
N ALA A 242 -17.03 -1.09 -14.90
CA ALA A 242 -15.67 -1.63 -14.76
C ALA A 242 -15.30 -2.61 -15.89
N ALA A 243 -14.05 -2.59 -16.35
CA ALA A 243 -13.56 -3.50 -17.38
C ALA A 243 -13.35 -4.93 -16.86
N PHE A 244 -13.04 -5.09 -15.58
CA PHE A 244 -12.88 -6.36 -14.88
C PHE A 244 -13.00 -6.17 -13.36
N VAL A 245 -13.22 -7.27 -12.62
CA VAL A 245 -13.32 -7.27 -11.15
C VAL A 245 -12.52 -8.40 -10.53
N VAL A 246 -11.70 -8.10 -9.52
CA VAL A 246 -11.05 -9.08 -8.64
C VAL A 246 -11.69 -9.02 -7.25
N LEU A 247 -12.06 -10.17 -6.72
CA LEU A 247 -12.76 -10.34 -5.45
C LEU A 247 -11.98 -11.27 -4.55
N GLU A 248 -11.42 -10.75 -3.45
CA GLU A 248 -10.73 -11.55 -2.44
C GLU A 248 -11.63 -11.78 -1.23
N GLY A 249 -11.82 -13.03 -0.80
CA GLY A 249 -12.59 -13.33 0.42
C GLY A 249 -14.03 -12.79 0.38
N ALA A 250 -14.63 -12.67 -0.82
CA ALA A 250 -15.96 -12.11 -0.96
C ALA A 250 -17.01 -12.98 -0.24
N PRO A 251 -17.83 -12.43 0.67
CA PRO A 251 -18.80 -13.22 1.42
C PRO A 251 -19.92 -13.71 0.50
N ALA A 252 -20.18 -15.01 0.54
CA ALA A 252 -21.33 -15.66 -0.10
C ALA A 252 -21.84 -16.80 0.80
N ASN A 253 -21.98 -16.49 2.09
CA ASN A 253 -22.39 -17.42 3.15
C ASN A 253 -23.87 -17.82 3.06
N THR A 254 -24.65 -17.16 2.21
CA THR A 254 -26.03 -17.54 1.86
C THR A 254 -26.28 -17.44 0.35
N MET A 255 -27.39 -18.01 -0.12
CA MET A 255 -27.84 -17.83 -1.52
C MET A 255 -28.20 -16.37 -1.83
N ALA A 256 -28.73 -15.65 -0.84
CA ALA A 256 -29.09 -14.24 -0.99
C ALA A 256 -27.83 -13.38 -1.23
N GLU A 257 -26.78 -13.58 -0.43
CA GLU A 257 -25.48 -12.93 -0.64
C GLU A 257 -24.89 -13.29 -2.00
N ALA A 258 -24.93 -14.57 -2.38
CA ALA A 258 -24.39 -15.03 -3.66
C ALA A 258 -25.11 -14.42 -4.88
N LYS A 259 -26.39 -14.03 -4.75
CA LYS A 259 -27.19 -13.47 -5.85
C LYS A 259 -26.62 -12.14 -6.35
N VAL A 260 -26.02 -11.33 -5.48
CA VAL A 260 -25.43 -10.03 -5.84
C VAL A 260 -24.37 -10.17 -6.94
N TYR A 261 -23.52 -11.19 -6.84
CA TYR A 261 -22.43 -11.43 -7.80
C TYR A 261 -22.89 -11.88 -9.18
N ARG A 262 -24.16 -12.30 -9.36
CA ARG A 262 -24.69 -12.69 -10.67
C ARG A 262 -24.69 -11.52 -11.65
N ALA A 263 -24.83 -10.28 -11.16
CA ALA A 263 -24.82 -9.08 -11.97
C ALA A 263 -23.55 -8.97 -12.85
N LEU A 264 -22.38 -9.36 -12.31
CA LEU A 264 -21.12 -9.40 -13.06
C LEU A 264 -21.21 -10.33 -14.29
N SER A 265 -21.74 -11.53 -14.10
CA SER A 265 -21.89 -12.52 -15.19
C SER A 265 -22.97 -12.11 -16.21
N GLN A 266 -24.05 -11.47 -15.75
CA GLN A 266 -25.12 -10.97 -16.62
C GLN A 266 -24.62 -9.87 -17.55
N GLN A 267 -23.78 -8.98 -17.01
CA GLN A 267 -23.13 -7.90 -17.76
C GLN A 267 -21.82 -8.32 -18.46
N ARG A 268 -21.43 -9.60 -18.36
CA ARG A 268 -20.21 -10.17 -18.96
C ARG A 268 -18.92 -9.49 -18.48
N ILE A 269 -18.89 -8.97 -17.26
CA ILE A 269 -17.68 -8.40 -16.68
C ILE A 269 -16.73 -9.54 -16.28
N PRO A 270 -15.51 -9.62 -16.83
CA PRO A 270 -14.51 -10.60 -16.43
C PRO A 270 -14.25 -10.53 -14.92
N THR A 271 -14.37 -11.67 -14.23
CA THR A 271 -14.28 -11.71 -12.76
C THR A 271 -13.30 -12.77 -12.26
N LEU A 272 -12.44 -12.41 -11.32
CA LEU A 272 -11.58 -13.35 -10.59
C LEU A 272 -11.93 -13.36 -9.11
N GLY A 273 -12.49 -14.47 -8.62
CA GLY A 273 -12.68 -14.74 -7.20
C GLY A 273 -11.48 -15.48 -6.61
N LEU A 274 -10.93 -14.98 -5.52
CA LEU A 274 -9.79 -15.58 -4.81
C LEU A 274 -10.19 -15.80 -3.35
N TYR A 275 -9.95 -17.00 -2.83
CA TYR A 275 -10.15 -17.32 -1.43
C TYR A 275 -8.89 -17.89 -0.82
N ALA A 276 -8.59 -17.50 0.40
CA ALA A 276 -7.57 -18.12 1.22
C ALA A 276 -8.21 -19.19 2.11
N ALA A 277 -7.66 -20.41 2.13
CA ALA A 277 -8.31 -21.54 2.81
C ALA A 277 -8.37 -21.41 4.34
N LEU A 278 -7.50 -20.62 4.96
CA LEU A 278 -7.48 -20.36 6.40
C LEU A 278 -8.21 -19.06 6.78
N ASP A 279 -8.93 -18.43 5.84
CA ASP A 279 -9.75 -17.27 6.14
C ASP A 279 -10.96 -17.67 6.99
N THR A 280 -11.02 -17.15 8.21
CA THR A 280 -12.11 -17.41 9.17
C THR A 280 -13.19 -16.33 9.14
N ALA A 281 -13.00 -15.23 8.41
CA ALA A 281 -14.00 -14.17 8.28
C ALA A 281 -15.18 -14.58 7.39
N VAL A 282 -15.02 -15.62 6.57
CA VAL A 282 -16.05 -16.19 5.70
C VAL A 282 -16.04 -17.71 5.76
N ASN A 283 -17.18 -18.35 5.47
CA ASN A 283 -17.17 -19.79 5.20
C ASN A 283 -16.60 -20.02 3.80
N VAL A 284 -15.28 -20.20 3.70
CA VAL A 284 -14.54 -20.30 2.43
C VAL A 284 -15.10 -21.38 1.51
N ARG A 285 -15.44 -22.55 2.07
CA ARG A 285 -15.95 -23.68 1.30
C ARG A 285 -17.28 -23.33 0.63
N GLU A 286 -18.24 -22.84 1.41
CA GLU A 286 -19.55 -22.49 0.89
C GLU A 286 -19.52 -21.22 0.01
N SER A 287 -18.77 -20.21 0.42
CA SER A 287 -18.66 -18.94 -0.31
C SER A 287 -18.01 -19.14 -1.68
N SER A 288 -16.89 -19.85 -1.76
CA SER A 288 -16.22 -20.12 -3.03
C SER A 288 -17.07 -20.97 -3.98
N ARG A 289 -17.79 -21.97 -3.46
CA ARG A 289 -18.72 -22.79 -4.24
C ARG A 289 -19.85 -21.93 -4.83
N ARG A 290 -20.46 -21.08 -4.03
CA ARG A 290 -21.59 -20.24 -4.45
C ARG A 290 -21.18 -19.11 -5.35
N LEU A 291 -20.05 -18.47 -5.09
CA LEU A 291 -19.49 -17.47 -6.00
C LEU A 291 -19.21 -18.11 -7.37
N ARG A 292 -18.62 -19.32 -7.40
CA ARG A 292 -18.42 -20.05 -8.66
C ARG A 292 -19.73 -20.29 -9.40
N THR A 293 -20.79 -20.70 -8.71
CA THR A 293 -22.12 -20.84 -9.32
C THR A 293 -22.69 -19.51 -9.82
N ALA A 294 -22.53 -18.42 -9.06
CA ALA A 294 -23.01 -17.10 -9.44
C ALA A 294 -22.28 -16.54 -10.67
N LEU A 295 -21.01 -16.87 -10.84
CA LEU A 295 -20.16 -16.42 -11.95
C LEU A 295 -20.10 -17.40 -13.14
N ALA A 296 -20.68 -18.61 -13.01
CA ALA A 296 -20.63 -19.64 -14.06
C ALA A 296 -21.40 -19.25 -15.32
N PHE A 297 -22.38 -18.35 -15.20
CA PHE A 297 -23.17 -17.90 -16.34
C PHE A 297 -22.25 -17.24 -17.39
N ARG A 298 -22.28 -17.73 -18.63
CA ARG A 298 -21.47 -17.26 -19.77
C ARG A 298 -19.95 -17.34 -19.58
N ARG A 299 -19.46 -18.12 -18.59
CA ARG A 299 -18.03 -18.41 -18.36
C ARG A 299 -17.15 -17.15 -18.21
N SER A 300 -17.70 -16.04 -17.73
CA SER A 300 -16.93 -14.79 -17.56
C SER A 300 -16.17 -14.71 -16.23
N GLY A 301 -16.27 -15.72 -15.36
CA GLY A 301 -15.60 -15.72 -14.07
C GLY A 301 -14.80 -16.97 -13.74
N MET A 302 -13.70 -16.78 -13.00
CA MET A 302 -12.85 -17.83 -12.44
C MET A 302 -12.83 -17.71 -10.91
N VAL A 303 -12.90 -18.83 -10.19
CA VAL A 303 -12.81 -18.84 -8.72
C VAL A 303 -11.75 -19.82 -8.26
N ARG A 304 -10.73 -19.32 -7.56
CA ARG A 304 -9.58 -20.08 -7.03
C ARG A 304 -9.57 -20.04 -5.50
N THR A 305 -9.07 -21.11 -4.90
CA THR A 305 -8.85 -21.21 -3.46
C THR A 305 -7.41 -21.64 -3.22
N TYR A 306 -6.68 -20.88 -2.41
CA TYR A 306 -5.28 -21.17 -2.09
C TYR A 306 -5.20 -21.93 -0.77
N PRO A 307 -4.71 -23.18 -0.79
CA PRO A 307 -4.60 -23.99 0.42
C PRO A 307 -3.56 -23.39 1.37
N LYS A 308 -3.78 -23.54 2.68
CA LYS A 308 -2.85 -23.09 3.75
C LYS A 308 -2.59 -21.57 3.78
N ALA A 309 -3.30 -20.79 2.99
CA ALA A 309 -3.16 -19.34 2.95
C ALA A 309 -4.05 -18.68 4.02
N THR A 310 -3.52 -17.68 4.72
CA THR A 310 -4.24 -16.72 5.58
C THR A 310 -5.04 -15.72 4.73
N PRO A 311 -5.93 -14.89 5.32
CA PRO A 311 -6.64 -13.82 4.59
C PRO A 311 -5.74 -12.87 3.77
N ASP A 312 -4.46 -12.75 4.11
CA ASP A 312 -3.47 -11.93 3.40
C ASP A 312 -2.79 -12.67 2.24
N PHE A 313 -3.26 -13.88 1.90
CA PHE A 313 -2.69 -14.78 0.91
C PHE A 313 -1.22 -15.12 1.20
N THR A 314 -0.90 -15.28 2.49
CA THR A 314 0.41 -15.73 2.98
C THR A 314 0.28 -17.13 3.59
N VAL A 315 1.31 -17.96 3.45
CA VAL A 315 1.46 -19.18 4.24
C VAL A 315 2.19 -18.77 5.52
N PRO A 316 1.62 -19.02 6.70
CA PRO A 316 2.22 -18.57 7.96
C PRO A 316 3.51 -19.34 8.24
N GLY A 317 4.42 -18.68 8.97
CA GLY A 317 5.67 -19.27 9.38
C GLY A 317 5.44 -20.42 10.38
N ARG A 318 6.29 -21.44 10.33
CA ARG A 318 6.17 -22.63 11.18
C ARG A 318 7.50 -23.34 11.36
N ALA A 319 7.64 -24.10 12.44
CA ALA A 319 8.72 -25.07 12.55
C ALA A 319 8.47 -26.26 11.61
N ASP A 320 9.52 -26.75 10.97
CA ASP A 320 9.49 -27.99 10.20
C ASP A 320 9.64 -29.24 11.09
N SER A 321 9.73 -30.43 10.48
CA SER A 321 9.91 -31.69 11.22
C SER A 321 11.20 -31.77 12.01
N ASN A 322 12.21 -30.97 11.66
CA ASN A 322 13.51 -30.91 12.30
C ASN A 322 13.59 -29.77 13.33
N GLY A 323 12.49 -29.04 13.56
CA GLY A 323 12.43 -27.88 14.44
C GLY A 323 13.02 -26.59 13.86
N GLN A 324 13.45 -26.60 12.58
CA GLN A 324 13.95 -25.41 11.92
C GLN A 324 12.79 -24.51 11.49
N TRP A 325 12.98 -23.20 11.64
CA TRP A 325 11.94 -22.24 11.27
C TRP A 325 11.80 -22.06 9.76
N GLN A 326 10.58 -22.15 9.26
CA GLN A 326 10.19 -21.75 7.92
C GLN A 326 9.54 -20.37 8.01
N TRP A 327 10.16 -19.38 7.35
CA TRP A 327 9.62 -18.02 7.29
C TRP A 327 8.29 -17.98 6.53
N PRO A 328 7.39 -17.05 6.85
CA PRO A 328 6.16 -16.89 6.09
C PRO A 328 6.46 -16.55 4.63
N THR A 329 5.68 -17.12 3.71
CA THR A 329 5.85 -16.91 2.26
C THR A 329 4.54 -16.52 1.62
N PRO A 330 4.53 -15.90 0.42
CA PRO A 330 3.31 -15.75 -0.35
C PRO A 330 2.69 -17.13 -0.63
N ALA A 331 1.37 -17.19 -0.73
CA ALA A 331 0.67 -18.40 -1.15
C ALA A 331 1.16 -18.83 -2.54
N PRO A 332 1.63 -20.09 -2.72
CA PRO A 332 2.13 -20.55 -4.00
C PRO A 332 1.14 -20.34 -5.14
N GLY A 333 1.60 -19.72 -6.24
CA GLY A 333 0.81 -19.43 -7.43
C GLY A 333 -0.23 -18.31 -7.29
N TYR A 334 -0.35 -17.65 -6.13
CA TYR A 334 -1.28 -16.54 -5.95
C TYR A 334 -0.96 -15.35 -6.86
N TRP A 335 0.28 -14.87 -6.77
CA TRP A 335 0.72 -13.70 -7.53
C TRP A 335 0.81 -13.97 -9.03
N ASP A 336 1.40 -15.09 -9.43
CA ASP A 336 1.50 -15.46 -10.85
C ASP A 336 0.10 -15.65 -11.44
N GLY A 337 -0.78 -16.36 -10.71
CA GLY A 337 -2.15 -16.60 -11.13
C GLY A 337 -3.01 -15.34 -11.26
N LEU A 338 -2.86 -14.38 -10.34
CA LEU A 338 -3.53 -13.09 -10.40
C LEU A 338 -3.02 -12.27 -11.60
N THR A 339 -1.71 -12.15 -11.74
CA THR A 339 -1.08 -11.26 -12.73
C THR A 339 -1.24 -11.79 -14.14
N ASP A 340 -1.16 -13.10 -14.35
CA ASP A 340 -1.48 -13.74 -15.63
C ASP A 340 -2.94 -13.54 -16.03
N TRP A 341 -3.86 -13.64 -15.06
CA TRP A 341 -5.27 -13.37 -15.33
C TRP A 341 -5.52 -11.90 -15.66
N LEU A 342 -4.90 -10.96 -14.93
CA LEU A 342 -4.99 -9.53 -15.23
C LEU A 342 -4.46 -9.23 -16.63
N ARG A 343 -3.30 -9.77 -17.02
CA ARG A 343 -2.77 -9.63 -18.38
C ARG A 343 -3.72 -10.20 -19.43
N LEU A 344 -4.40 -11.31 -19.15
CA LEU A 344 -5.36 -11.89 -20.08
C LEU A 344 -6.56 -10.96 -20.33
N VAL A 345 -7.08 -10.30 -19.29
CA VAL A 345 -8.27 -9.45 -19.39
C VAL A 345 -7.97 -7.99 -19.73
N THR A 346 -6.69 -7.59 -19.67
CA THR A 346 -6.22 -6.24 -20.01
C THR A 346 -5.31 -6.22 -21.22
N LYS A 347 -5.32 -7.27 -22.04
CA LYS A 347 -4.54 -7.35 -23.28
C LYS A 347 -5.05 -6.41 -24.36
#